data_AF-A0A2A5YIT6-F1
#
_entry.id   AF-A0A2A5YIT6-F1
#
_cell.length_a   1.000
_cell.length_b   1.000
_cell.length_c   1.000
_cell.angle_alpha   90.00
_cell.angle_beta   90.00
_cell.angle_gamma   90.00
#
_symmetry.space_group_name_H-M   'P 1'
#
loop_
_entity.id
_entity.type
_entity.pdbx_description
1 polymer ?
#
loop_
_entity_poly.entity_id
_entity_poly.type
_entity_poly.pdbx_seq_one_letter_code
_entity_poly.pdbx_strand_id
1 'polypeptide(L)' 'MKCPWPALRAARAMRETDAIVIEADDPIAGAELEALARQNGWDFAALGQDRYRLSHRTGPAETREI' A
#
# COMPACT_ATOMS: atom_id res chain seq x y z
N MET A 1 12.42 -7.27 18.49
CA MET A 1 12.73 -6.02 17.79
C MET A 1 12.18 -6.13 16.38
N LYS A 2 10.93 -5.71 16.15
CA LYS A 2 10.33 -5.67 14.81
C LYS A 2 10.95 -4.49 14.07
N CYS A 3 11.64 -4.77 12.98
CA CYS A 3 12.21 -3.81 12.04
C CYS A 3 11.21 -2.69 11.67
N PRO A 4 11.71 -1.50 11.28
CA PRO A 4 10.91 -0.29 11.15
C PRO A 4 9.76 -0.53 10.16
N TRP A 5 8.57 -0.12 10.59
CA TRP A 5 7.26 -0.44 10.03
C TRP A 5 7.22 -0.71 8.51
N PRO A 6 6.46 -1.72 8.04
CA PRO A 6 6.15 -1.93 6.63
C PRO A 6 5.66 -0.65 5.94
N ALA A 7 4.83 0.14 6.64
CA ALA A 7 4.35 1.43 6.15
C ALA A 7 5.47 2.47 5.94
N LEU A 8 6.48 2.53 6.82
CA LEU A 8 7.59 3.48 6.64
C LEU A 8 8.48 3.09 5.45
N ARG A 9 8.73 1.79 5.28
CA ARG A 9 9.45 1.27 4.11
C ARG A 9 8.65 1.52 2.83
N ALA A 10 7.34 1.29 2.86
CA ALA A 10 6.43 1.60 1.77
C ALA A 10 6.50 3.09 1.40
N ALA A 11 6.35 3.98 2.38
CA ALA A 11 6.34 5.42 2.18
C ALA A 11 7.64 5.94 1.56
N ARG A 12 8.79 5.32 1.90
CA ARG A 12 10.05 5.64 1.24
C ARG A 12 10.04 5.17 -0.21
N ALA A 13 9.70 3.91 -0.46
CA ALA A 13 9.68 3.35 -1.81
C ALA A 13 8.68 4.10 -2.72
N MET A 14 7.56 4.61 -2.18
CA MET A 14 6.57 5.39 -2.94
C MET A 14 7.14 6.67 -3.54
N ARG A 15 8.31 7.14 -3.10
CA ARG A 15 8.99 8.31 -3.66
C ARG A 15 9.91 7.95 -4.83
N GLU A 16 10.28 6.67 -4.96
CA GLU A 16 11.35 6.21 -5.86
C GLU A 16 10.83 5.31 -6.99
N THR A 17 9.60 4.78 -6.89
CA THR A 17 9.00 3.83 -7.84
C THR A 17 7.52 4.12 -8.07
N ASP A 18 6.98 3.71 -9.22
CA ASP A 18 5.56 3.82 -9.56
C ASP A 18 4.68 2.71 -8.94
N ALA A 19 5.28 1.60 -8.51
CA ALA A 19 4.59 0.47 -7.91
C ALA A 19 5.49 -0.33 -6.97
N ILE A 20 4.91 -0.86 -5.91
CA ILE A 20 5.62 -1.57 -4.84
C ILE A 20 4.81 -2.79 -4.44
N VAL A 21 5.51 -3.90 -4.21
CA VAL A 21 4.95 -5.09 -3.55
C VAL A 21 5.64 -5.26 -2.21
N ILE A 22 4.85 -5.50 -1.18
CA ILE A 22 5.31 -5.61 0.21
C ILE A 22 4.82 -6.93 0.77
N GLU A 23 5.73 -7.67 1.38
CA GLU A 23 5.43 -8.82 2.20
C GLU A 23 5.57 -8.41 3.67
N ALA A 24 4.53 -8.68 4.47
CA ALA A 24 4.49 -8.35 5.88
C ALA A 24 3.62 -9.37 6.63
N ASP A 25 4.24 -10.09 7.57
CA ASP A 25 3.57 -11.10 8.41
C ASP A 25 2.78 -10.49 9.58
N ASP A 26 2.75 -9.17 9.70
CA ASP A 26 2.02 -8.49 10.75
C ASP A 26 0.55 -8.29 10.32
N PRO A 27 -0.43 -8.77 11.10
CA PRO A 27 -1.83 -8.70 10.70
C PRO A 27 -2.35 -7.27 10.57
N ILE A 28 -1.71 -6.26 11.19
CA ILE A 28 -2.11 -4.86 11.04
C ILE A 28 -1.56 -4.21 9.76
N ALA A 29 -0.57 -4.84 9.11
CA ALA A 29 0.15 -4.24 7.99
C ALA A 29 -0.79 -3.90 6.83
N GLY A 30 -1.76 -4.76 6.51
CA GLY A 30 -2.74 -4.48 5.46
C GLY A 30 -3.50 -3.17 5.69
N ALA A 31 -3.97 -2.93 6.92
CA ALA A 31 -4.71 -1.72 7.26
C ALA A 31 -3.82 -0.46 7.23
N GLU A 32 -2.59 -0.57 7.75
CA GLU A 32 -1.63 0.55 7.71
C GLU A 32 -1.22 0.91 6.28
N LEU A 33 -1.01 -0.10 5.43
CA LEU A 33 -0.63 0.07 4.02
C LEU A 33 -1.78 0.62 3.18
N GLU A 34 -3.01 0.18 3.42
CA GLU A 34 -4.19 0.76 2.77
C GLU A 34 -4.34 2.24 3.16
N ALA A 35 -4.27 2.55 4.45
CA ALA A 35 -4.37 3.92 4.94
C ALA A 35 -3.26 4.80 4.35
N LEU A 36 -2.03 4.28 4.23
CA LEU A 36 -0.90 4.99 3.62
C LEU A 36 -1.15 5.24 2.13
N ALA A 37 -1.60 4.25 1.37
CA ALA A 37 -1.88 4.39 -0.05
C ALA A 37 -2.94 5.47 -0.30
N ARG A 38 -4.05 5.42 0.44
CA ARG A 38 -5.14 6.41 0.36
C ARG A 38 -4.68 7.82 0.67
N GLN A 39 -3.86 8.01 1.71
CA GLN A 39 -3.30 9.32 2.08
C GLN A 39 -2.41 9.93 0.99
N ASN A 40 -1.76 9.10 0.17
CA ASN A 40 -0.88 9.56 -0.90
C ASN A 40 -1.55 9.56 -2.29
N GLY A 41 -2.85 9.20 -2.38
CA GLY A 41 -3.55 9.09 -3.66
C GLY A 41 -3.13 7.88 -4.50
N TRP A 42 -2.59 6.85 -3.87
CA TRP A 42 -2.20 5.59 -4.49
C TRP A 42 -3.32 4.55 -4.39
N ASP A 43 -3.29 3.57 -5.29
CA ASP A 43 -4.12 2.37 -5.20
C ASP A 43 -3.46 1.32 -4.31
N PHE A 44 -4.31 0.57 -3.61
CA PHE A 44 -3.92 -0.53 -2.73
C PHE A 44 -4.64 -1.82 -3.16
N ALA A 45 -3.91 -2.94 -3.15
CA ALA A 45 -4.48 -4.26 -3.37
C ALA A 45 -3.82 -5.30 -2.44
N ALA A 46 -4.64 -6.07 -1.73
CA ALA A 46 -4.18 -7.28 -1.05
C ALA A 46 -4.05 -8.43 -2.07
N LEU A 47 -2.84 -8.94 -2.26
CA LEU A 47 -2.55 -10.04 -3.18
C LEU A 47 -2.56 -11.42 -2.51
N GLY A 48 -2.71 -11.47 -1.19
CA GLY A 48 -2.70 -12.67 -0.37
C GLY A 48 -2.75 -12.34 1.12
N GLN A 49 -2.50 -13.33 1.97
CA GLN A 49 -2.52 -13.19 3.44
C GLN A 49 -1.55 -12.10 3.94
N ASP A 50 -0.31 -12.14 3.47
CA ASP A 50 0.78 -11.31 3.98
C ASP A 50 1.43 -10.49 2.85
N ARG A 51 0.76 -10.36 1.70
CA ARG A 51 1.31 -9.72 0.50
C ARG A 51 0.40 -8.64 -0.05
N TYR A 52 0.96 -7.45 -0.24
CA TYR A 52 0.23 -6.23 -0.60
C TYR A 52 0.91 -5.52 -1.77
N ARG A 53 0.12 -4.82 -2.58
CA ARG A 53 0.59 -3.97 -3.68
C ARG A 53 0.10 -2.55 -3.48
N LEU A 54 1.01 -1.59 -3.65
CA LEU A 54 0.71 -0.17 -3.74
C LEU A 54 1.17 0.33 -5.12
N SER A 55 0.35 1.10 -5.83
CA SER A 55 0.77 1.73 -7.09
C SER A 55 0.15 3.10 -7.31
N HIS A 56 0.80 3.94 -8.12
CA HIS A 56 0.18 5.18 -8.60
C HIS A 56 -1.14 4.88 -9.31
N ARG A 57 -2.14 5.72 -9.05
CA ARG A 57 -3.42 5.67 -9.76
C ARG A 57 -3.21 5.99 -11.23
N THR A 58 -3.15 4.94 -12.04
CA THR A 58 -3.02 5.06 -13.50
C THR A 58 -4.43 5.01 -14.09
N GLY A 59 -5.09 6.17 -14.17
CA GLY A 59 -6.41 6.30 -14.81
C GLY A 59 -7.56 6.58 -13.83
N PRO A 60 -8.69 7.13 -14.34
CA PRO A 60 -9.69 7.76 -13.51
C PRO A 60 -10.35 6.74 -12.58
N ALA A 61 -10.32 7.03 -11.27
CA ALA A 61 -11.16 6.34 -10.31
C ALA A 61 -12.61 6.61 -10.66
N GLU A 62 -13.24 5.68 -11.37
CA GLU A 62 -14.68 5.66 -11.53
C GLU A 62 -15.31 5.37 -10.16
N THR A 63 -15.56 6.46 -9.44
CA THR A 63 -16.48 6.47 -8.31
C THR A 63 -17.80 5.91 -8.81
N ARG A 64 -18.21 4.77 -8.26
CA ARG A 64 -19.57 4.25 -8.41
C ARG A 64 -20.13 4.08 -7.01
N GLU A 65 -20.62 5.21 -6.50
CA GLU A 65 -21.60 5.26 -5.43
C GLU A 65 -22.96 4.87 -6.05
N ILE A 66 -23.65 3.89 -5.44
CA ILE A 66 -25.09 3.65 -5.59
C ILE A 66 -25.74 3.52 -4.22
#